data_AF-W7CV36-F1
#
_entry.id   AF-W7CV36-F1
#
_cell.length_a   1.000
_cell.length_b   1.000
_cell.length_c   1.000
_cell.angle_alpha   90.00
_cell.angle_beta   90.00
_cell.angle_gamma   90.00
#
_symmetry.space_group_name_H-M   'P 1'
#
loop_
_entity.id
_entity.type
_entity.pdbx_description
1 polymer ?
#
loop_
_entity_poly.entity_id
_entity_poly.type
_entity_poly.pdbx_seq_one_letter_code
_entity_poly.pdbx_strand_id
1 'polypeptide(L)'
;MTEELQDNMLACLEQVIDPELGIDIVNLGLIYGVDIDDDGLCTVTMTLTSMGCPLAGIIVEQIESALEDLPEVSETKVDIVWDPVWTKDRMSRYAKIALGIR
;
A
#
# COMPACT_ATOMS: atom_id res chain seq x y z
N MET A 1 -11.93 8.38 10.33
CA MET A 1 -11.38 8.82 9.03
C MET A 1 -12.50 9.35 8.12
N THR A 2 -12.27 10.46 7.40
CA THR A 2 -13.17 10.98 6.35
C THR A 2 -12.82 10.36 4.98
N GLU A 3 -13.76 10.35 4.03
CA GLU A 3 -13.50 9.85 2.67
C GLU A 3 -12.36 10.64 1.98
N GLU A 4 -12.32 11.96 2.16
CA GLU A 4 -11.26 12.81 1.59
C GLU A 4 -9.87 12.50 2.15
N LEU A 5 -9.77 12.22 3.46
CA LEU A 5 -8.51 11.83 4.07
C LEU A 5 -8.04 10.47 3.57
N GLN A 6 -8.97 9.52 3.43
CA GLN A 6 -8.66 8.21 2.88
C GLN A 6 -8.14 8.31 1.43
N ASP A 7 -8.78 9.13 0.60
CA ASP A 7 -8.35 9.36 -0.78
C ASP A 7 -6.95 10.00 -0.84
N ASN A 8 -6.65 10.95 0.05
CA ASN A 8 -5.32 11.56 0.15
C ASN A 8 -4.25 10.53 0.55
N MET A 9 -4.55 9.66 1.53
CA MET A 9 -3.63 8.59 1.94
C MET A 9 -3.38 7.60 0.81
N LEU A 10 -4.43 7.19 0.09
CA LEU A 10 -4.29 6.31 -1.07
C LEU A 10 -3.45 6.97 -2.18
N ALA A 11 -3.63 8.27 -2.43
CA ALA A 11 -2.82 9.01 -3.41
C ALA A 11 -1.34 9.11 -3.00
N CYS A 12 -1.01 9.20 -1.71
CA CYS A 12 0.36 9.08 -1.22
C CYS A 12 0.92 7.66 -1.46
N LEU A 13 0.13 6.62 -1.15
CA LEU A 13 0.53 5.23 -1.34
C LEU A 13 0.72 4.84 -2.81
N GLU A 14 0.05 5.50 -3.76
CA GLU A 14 0.29 5.35 -5.21
C GLU A 14 1.70 5.77 -5.63
N GLN A 15 2.45 6.52 -4.81
CA GLN A 15 3.84 6.88 -5.08
C GLN A 15 4.82 5.76 -4.74
N VAL A 16 4.38 4.77 -3.95
CA VAL A 16 5.22 3.64 -3.54
C VAL A 16 5.18 2.56 -4.61
N ILE A 17 6.31 2.39 -5.30
CA ILE A 17 6.46 1.48 -6.43
C ILE A 17 7.04 0.14 -5.97
N ASP A 18 6.43 -0.96 -6.39
CA ASP A 18 7.02 -2.29 -6.25
C ASP A 18 8.26 -2.38 -7.18
N PRO A 19 9.48 -2.54 -6.64
CA PRO A 19 10.71 -2.52 -7.43
C PRO A 19 10.88 -3.74 -8.34
N GLU A 20 10.14 -4.84 -8.14
CA GLU A 20 10.17 -6.01 -9.03
C GLU A 20 9.23 -5.82 -10.23
N LEU A 21 8.03 -5.29 -10.00
CA LEU A 21 6.98 -5.19 -11.01
C LEU A 21 6.92 -3.82 -11.69
N GLY A 22 7.50 -2.78 -11.08
CA GLY A 22 7.50 -1.41 -11.61
C GLY A 22 6.12 -0.75 -11.63
N ILE A 23 5.20 -1.22 -10.78
CA ILE A 23 3.83 -0.69 -10.61
C ILE A 23 3.63 -0.38 -9.13
N ASP A 24 2.82 0.61 -8.83
CA ASP A 24 2.53 1.00 -7.46
C ASP A 24 1.71 -0.06 -6.70
N ILE A 25 1.91 -0.07 -5.38
CA ILE A 25 1.31 -1.05 -4.48
C ILE A 25 -0.22 -0.96 -4.41
N VAL A 26 -0.80 0.21 -4.74
CA VAL A 26 -2.25 0.43 -4.78
C VAL A 26 -2.85 -0.24 -6.02
N ASN A 27 -2.30 0.02 -7.20
CA ASN A 27 -2.72 -0.59 -8.46
C ASN A 27 -2.43 -2.10 -8.51
N LEU A 28 -1.38 -2.57 -7.84
CA LEU A 28 -1.15 -4.01 -7.63
C LEU A 28 -2.18 -4.64 -6.68
N GLY A 29 -2.94 -3.85 -5.94
CA GLY A 29 -3.94 -4.34 -4.98
C GLY A 29 -3.30 -5.00 -3.76
N LEU A 30 -2.12 -4.52 -3.35
CA LEU A 30 -1.39 -5.00 -2.17
C LEU A 30 -1.87 -4.33 -0.87
N ILE A 31 -2.46 -3.13 -0.96
CA ILE A 31 -3.08 -2.44 0.16
C ILE A 31 -4.48 -3.03 0.40
N TYR A 32 -4.70 -3.57 1.60
CA TYR A 32 -6.00 -4.13 2.01
C TYR A 32 -6.81 -3.14 2.85
N GLY A 33 -6.14 -2.23 3.54
CA GLY A 33 -6.78 -1.15 4.27
C GLY A 33 -5.77 -0.12 4.75
N VAL A 34 -6.26 1.10 4.90
CA VAL A 34 -5.58 2.20 5.59
C VAL A 34 -6.58 2.79 6.56
N ASP A 35 -6.16 2.99 7.81
CA ASP A 35 -6.96 3.62 8.85
C ASP A 35 -6.08 4.52 9.69
N ILE A 36 -6.66 5.55 10.29
CA ILE A 36 -5.96 6.47 11.16
C ILE A 36 -6.84 6.76 12.38
N ASP A 37 -6.24 6.65 13.56
CA ASP A 37 -6.92 6.92 14.83
C ASP A 37 -6.89 8.42 15.20
N ASP A 38 -7.55 8.74 16.31
CA ASP A 38 -7.66 10.13 16.80
C ASP A 38 -6.31 10.69 17.30
N ASP A 39 -5.32 9.85 17.57
CA ASP A 39 -3.97 10.22 18.00
C ASP A 39 -2.99 10.41 16.80
N GLY A 40 -3.45 10.12 15.58
CA GLY A 40 -2.70 10.24 14.34
C GLY A 40 -1.84 9.01 14.02
N LEU A 41 -2.07 7.87 14.67
CA LEU A 41 -1.44 6.60 14.30
C LEU A 41 -2.12 6.04 13.05
N CYS A 42 -1.41 6.11 11.92
CA CYS A 42 -1.84 5.50 10.67
C CYS A 42 -1.45 4.03 10.62
N THR A 43 -2.45 3.15 10.52
CA THR A 43 -2.22 1.71 10.31
C THR A 43 -2.51 1.33 8.87
N VAL A 44 -1.48 0.87 8.15
CA VAL A 44 -1.60 0.32 6.80
C VAL A 44 -1.60 -1.20 6.88
N THR A 45 -2.71 -1.82 6.51
CA THR A 45 -2.80 -3.28 6.36
C THR A 45 -2.50 -3.65 4.91
N MET A 46 -1.45 -4.43 4.69
CA MET A 46 -1.03 -4.81 3.34
C MET A 46 -0.58 -6.26 3.24
N THR A 47 -0.35 -6.72 2.02
CA THR A 47 0.23 -8.03 1.74
C THR A 47 1.34 -7.90 0.70
N LEU A 48 2.05 -9.00 0.44
CA LEU A 48 3.10 -9.06 -0.57
C LEU A 48 2.78 -10.12 -1.62
N THR A 49 3.36 -9.96 -2.80
CA THR A 49 3.23 -10.92 -3.92
C THR A 49 3.84 -12.29 -3.58
N SER A 50 4.80 -12.35 -2.64
CA SER A 50 5.45 -13.58 -2.19
C SER A 50 5.89 -13.52 -0.72
N MET A 51 5.85 -14.67 -0.05
CA MET A 51 6.35 -14.79 1.33
C MET A 51 7.88 -14.67 1.38
N GLY A 52 8.37 -13.82 2.28
CA GLY A 52 9.82 -13.63 2.49
C GLY A 52 10.51 -12.78 1.43
N CYS A 53 9.77 -11.94 0.70
CA CYS A 53 10.35 -10.99 -0.25
C CYS A 53 11.37 -10.09 0.48
N PRO A 54 12.65 -10.07 0.08
CA PRO A 54 13.68 -9.25 0.73
C PRO A 54 13.41 -7.74 0.60
N LEU A 55 12.53 -7.35 -0.32
CA LEU A 55 12.15 -5.97 -0.59
C LEU A 55 11.01 -5.48 0.31
N ALA A 56 10.43 -6.36 1.14
CA ALA A 56 9.37 -6.00 2.08
C ALA A 56 9.76 -4.80 2.95
N GLY A 57 10.98 -4.80 3.51
CA GLY A 57 11.47 -3.69 4.33
C GLY A 57 11.57 -2.37 3.56
N ILE A 58 11.98 -2.42 2.29
CA ILE A 58 12.09 -1.23 1.43
C ILE A 58 10.70 -0.67 1.08
N ILE A 59 9.71 -1.54 0.87
CA ILE A 59 8.33 -1.11 0.62
C ILE A 59 7.73 -0.50 1.88
N VAL A 60 7.96 -1.11 3.05
CA VAL A 60 7.51 -0.57 4.35
C VAL A 60 8.11 0.82 4.61
N GLU A 61 9.42 0.98 4.44
CA GLU A 61 10.10 2.28 4.61
C GLU A 61 9.54 3.35 3.67
N GLN A 62 9.26 2.99 2.40
CA GLN A 62 8.65 3.91 1.45
C GLN A 62 7.20 4.28 1.83
N ILE A 63 6.43 3.34 2.37
CA ILE A 63 5.07 3.62 2.87
C ILE A 63 5.12 4.60 4.04
N GLU A 64 6.00 4.36 5.00
CA GLU A 64 6.20 5.24 6.15
C GLU A 64 6.59 6.64 5.69
N SER A 65 7.56 6.75 4.78
CA SER A 65 8.00 8.04 4.23
C SER A 65 6.91 8.75 3.41
N ALA A 66 6.10 8.02 2.64
CA ALA A 66 5.05 8.63 1.82
C ALA A 66 3.88 9.19 2.66
N LEU A 67 3.62 8.59 3.83
CA LEU A 67 2.55 9.01 4.72
C LEU A 67 3.00 10.05 5.75
N GLU A 68 4.30 10.13 6.07
CA GLU A 68 4.87 11.14 6.97
C GLU A 68 4.63 12.58 6.49
N ASP A 69 4.45 12.81 5.19
CA ASP A 69 4.17 14.13 4.62
C ASP A 69 2.72 14.62 4.91
N LEU A 70 1.84 13.76 5.40
CA LEU A 70 0.46 14.13 5.74
C LEU A 70 0.40 14.72 7.16
N PRO A 71 -0.14 15.95 7.33
CA PRO A 71 -0.16 16.62 8.63
C PRO A 71 -1.03 15.91 9.68
N GLU A 72 -1.94 15.03 9.26
CA GLU A 72 -2.76 14.21 10.13
C GLU A 72 -2.02 12.99 10.70
N VAL A 73 -0.91 12.58 10.09
CA VAL A 73 -0.14 11.37 10.46
C VAL A 73 0.96 11.73 11.45
N SER A 74 0.85 11.18 12.67
CA SER A 74 1.88 11.28 13.71
C SER A 74 2.89 10.14 13.61
N GLU A 75 2.41 8.93 13.33
CA GLU A 75 3.21 7.71 13.24
C GLU A 75 2.56 6.78 12.21
N THR A 76 3.36 6.05 11.45
CA THR A 76 2.87 5.02 10.52
C THR A 76 3.27 3.64 11.01
N LYS A 77 2.30 2.72 11.04
CA LYS A 77 2.50 1.31 11.32
C LYS A 77 2.05 0.48 10.14
N VAL A 78 2.91 -0.40 9.65
CA VAL A 78 2.58 -1.31 8.54
C VAL A 78 2.38 -2.74 9.06
N ASP A 79 1.16 -3.24 8.92
CA ASP A 79 0.78 -4.62 9.26
C ASP A 79 0.75 -5.47 7.98
N ILE A 80 1.73 -6.37 7.85
CA ILE A 80 1.79 -7.33 6.74
C ILE A 80 0.98 -8.58 7.09
N VAL A 81 -0.09 -8.81 6.33
CA VAL A 81 -0.96 -9.98 6.45
C VAL A 81 -0.80 -10.92 5.26
N TRP A 82 -1.06 -12.21 5.50
CA TRP A 82 -1.03 -13.27 4.49
C TRP A 82 -2.42 -13.83 4.16
N ASP A 83 -3.42 -13.46 4.97
CA ASP A 83 -4.82 -13.79 4.74
C ASP A 83 -5.63 -12.48 4.61
N PRO A 84 -6.46 -12.34 3.57
CA PRO A 84 -6.60 -13.26 2.43
C PRO A 84 -5.34 -13.28 1.54
N VAL A 85 -5.04 -14.41 0.91
CA VAL A 85 -3.92 -14.53 -0.04
C VAL A 85 -4.13 -13.61 -1.25
N TRP A 86 -3.08 -12.90 -1.64
CA TRP A 86 -3.11 -12.04 -2.82
C TRP A 86 -3.21 -12.85 -4.12
N THR A 87 -4.03 -12.37 -5.06
CA THR A 87 -4.09 -12.90 -6.43
C THR A 87 -4.11 -11.75 -7.43
N LYS A 88 -3.72 -12.04 -8.66
CA LYS A 88 -3.72 -11.07 -9.79
C LYS A 88 -5.10 -10.45 -10.05
N ASP A 89 -6.18 -11.07 -9.58
CA ASP A 89 -7.53 -10.54 -9.72
C ASP A 89 -7.71 -9.20 -9.00
N ARG A 90 -6.95 -8.97 -7.93
CA ARG A 90 -6.92 -7.72 -7.13
C ARG A 90 -6.27 -6.55 -7.86
N MET A 91 -5.48 -6.82 -8.90
CA MET A 91 -4.85 -5.76 -9.68
C MET A 91 -5.91 -4.88 -10.35
N SER A 92 -5.63 -3.58 -10.40
CA SER A 92 -6.41 -2.62 -11.17
C SER A 92 -6.38 -2.97 -12.66
N ARG A 93 -7.33 -2.42 -13.43
CA ARG A 93 -7.33 -2.55 -14.89
C ARG A 93 -6.03 -2.04 -15.50
N TYR A 94 -5.48 -0.96 -14.96
CA TYR A 94 -4.21 -0.38 -15.41
C TYR A 94 -3.06 -1.36 -15.21
N ALA A 95 -2.90 -1.90 -13.99
CA ALA A 95 -1.85 -2.86 -13.67
C ALA A 95 -1.92 -4.13 -14.54
N LYS A 96 -3.14 -4.67 -14.76
CA LYS A 96 -3.34 -5.83 -15.64
C LYS A 96 -2.86 -5.56 -17.06
N ILE A 97 -3.21 -4.41 -17.63
CA ILE A 97 -2.77 -4.02 -18.98
C ILE A 97 -1.26 -3.82 -19.03
N ALA A 98 -0.69 -3.09 -18.06
CA ALA A 98 0.74 -2.78 -18.01
C ALA A 98 1.61 -4.06 -17.94
N LEU A 99 1.15 -5.06 -17.20
CA LEU A 99 1.84 -6.35 -17.04
C LEU A 99 1.42 -7.41 -18.08
N GLY A 100 0.57 -7.06 -19.05
CA GLY A 100 0.11 -7.98 -20.09
C GLY A 100 -0.76 -9.14 -19.59
N ILE A 101 -1.39 -8.98 -18.42
CA ILE A 101 -2.30 -9.94 -17.80
C ILE A 101 -3.69 -9.73 -18.41
N ARG A 102 -4.26 -10.81 -18.97
CA ARG A 102 -5.60 -10.83 -19.56
C ARG A 102 -6.63 -11.35 -18.58
#